data_AF-A0A2R6LRZ5-F1
#
_entry.id   AF-A0A2R6LRZ5-F1
#
_cell.length_a   1.000
_cell.length_b   1.000
_cell.length_c   1.000
_cell.angle_alpha   90.00
_cell.angle_beta   90.00
_cell.angle_gamma   90.00
#
_symmetry.space_group_name_H-M   'P 1'
#
loop_
_entity.id
_entity.type
_entity.pdbx_description
1 polymer ?
#
loop_
_entity_poly.entity_id
_entity_poly.type
_entity_poly.pdbx_seq_one_letter_code
_entity_poly.pdbx_strand_id
1 'polypeptide(L)'
;MFSPTAEAAAALVGDGIEAGTLVTLFGRCTVNYEGRAASELGPGDRHVMLKPDGAALVHTDEGQKPVNWQPPGCEHDCHAEDGRLVVESHRTTPEESLVVRFSTVAHAAVFDVSDPESLEVVGTEADLKERVLSEPGLVEAGFTPLATERATPAGAVDVYGEDDAGRT
;
A
#
# COMPACT_ATOMS: atom_id res chain seq x y z
N MET A 1 -20.03 -16.40 17.24
CA MET A 1 -18.72 -15.82 16.86
C MET A 1 -18.18 -15.15 18.10
N PHE A 2 -17.00 -15.54 18.59
CA PHE A 2 -16.43 -14.97 19.81
C PHE A 2 -15.63 -13.73 19.43
N SER A 3 -16.08 -12.56 19.86
CA SER A 3 -15.35 -11.30 19.67
C SER A 3 -14.26 -11.19 20.74
N PRO A 4 -12.99 -11.00 20.37
CA PRO A 4 -11.92 -10.84 21.36
C PRO A 4 -12.12 -9.56 22.17
N THR A 5 -11.65 -9.56 23.42
CA THR A 5 -11.53 -8.31 24.18
C THR A 5 -10.42 -7.44 23.57
N ALA A 6 -10.39 -6.15 23.91
CA ALA A 6 -9.34 -5.26 23.45
C ALA A 6 -7.95 -5.76 23.88
N GLU A 7 -7.82 -6.27 25.10
CA GLU A 7 -6.56 -6.80 25.64
C GLU A 7 -6.12 -8.06 24.91
N ALA A 8 -7.04 -8.99 24.64
CA ALA A 8 -6.75 -10.21 23.89
C ALA A 8 -6.36 -9.90 22.44
N ALA A 9 -7.02 -8.92 21.82
CA ALA A 9 -6.68 -8.46 20.49
C ALA A 9 -5.32 -7.74 20.48
N ALA A 10 -5.02 -6.89 21.46
CA ALA A 10 -3.74 -6.20 21.57
C ALA A 10 -2.58 -7.18 21.72
N ALA A 11 -2.72 -8.19 22.58
CA ALA A 11 -1.72 -9.25 22.73
C ALA A 11 -1.48 -10.00 21.42
N LEU A 12 -2.55 -10.44 20.75
CA LEU A 12 -2.44 -11.15 19.47
C LEU A 12 -1.76 -10.29 18.38
N VAL A 13 -2.12 -9.01 18.32
CA VAL A 13 -1.55 -8.07 17.33
C VAL A 13 -0.08 -7.78 17.63
N GLY A 14 0.26 -7.54 18.90
CA GLY A 14 1.64 -7.34 19.34
C GLY A 14 2.53 -8.53 18.99
N ASP A 15 2.12 -9.74 19.37
CA ASP A 15 2.82 -10.98 19.02
C ASP A 15 2.97 -11.14 17.50
N GLY A 16 1.92 -10.79 16.74
CA GLY A 16 1.92 -10.85 15.28
C GLY A 16 2.88 -9.87 14.61
N ILE A 17 2.98 -8.64 15.13
CA ILE A 17 3.93 -7.62 14.68
C ILE A 17 5.36 -8.09 14.96
N GLU A 18 5.65 -8.54 16.18
CA GLU A 18 6.97 -9.04 16.57
C GLU A 18 7.42 -10.26 15.74
N ALA A 19 6.47 -11.14 15.40
CA ALA A 19 6.72 -12.32 14.57
C ALA A 19 6.84 -12.01 13.07
N GLY A 20 6.61 -10.77 12.62
CA GLY A 20 6.64 -10.41 11.20
C GLY A 20 5.54 -11.08 10.38
N THR A 21 4.35 -11.21 10.96
CA THR A 21 3.17 -11.82 10.30
C THR A 21 2.23 -10.77 9.73
N LEU A 22 1.34 -11.18 8.81
CA LEU A 22 0.23 -10.35 8.37
C LEU A 22 -0.84 -10.31 9.46
N VAL A 23 -1.15 -9.13 9.98
CA VAL A 23 -2.23 -8.92 10.95
C VAL A 23 -3.48 -8.43 10.23
N THR A 24 -4.63 -9.01 10.56
CA THR A 24 -5.96 -8.50 10.17
C THR A 24 -6.82 -8.21 11.40
N LEU A 25 -7.49 -7.07 11.36
CA LEU A 25 -8.49 -6.66 12.35
C LEU A 25 -9.76 -6.24 11.62
N PHE A 26 -10.91 -6.60 12.17
CA PHE A 26 -12.19 -6.09 11.73
C PHE A 26 -13.04 -5.68 12.92
N GLY A 27 -13.69 -4.52 12.82
CA GLY A 27 -14.56 -4.04 13.89
C GLY A 27 -14.87 -2.56 13.76
N ARG A 28 -15.62 -2.05 14.75
CA ARG A 28 -16.07 -0.66 14.77
C ARG A 28 -14.99 0.24 15.34
N CYS A 29 -14.44 1.14 14.53
CA CYS A 29 -13.34 2.02 14.91
C CYS A 29 -13.51 3.47 14.46
N THR A 30 -12.65 4.35 14.95
CA THR A 30 -12.34 5.66 14.36
C THR A 30 -10.91 5.62 13.80
N VAL A 31 -10.62 6.50 12.83
CA VAL A 31 -9.28 6.61 12.23
C VAL A 31 -8.87 8.07 12.24
N ASN A 32 -7.68 8.35 12.75
CA ASN A 32 -7.05 9.67 12.69
C ASN A 32 -5.71 9.53 12.00
N TYR A 33 -5.41 10.44 11.08
CA TYR A 33 -4.12 10.52 10.41
C TYR A 33 -3.61 11.95 10.45
N GLU A 34 -2.32 12.08 10.77
CA GLU A 34 -1.58 13.33 10.80
C GLU A 34 -0.25 13.14 10.06
N GLY A 35 0.13 14.09 9.21
CA GLY A 35 1.34 14.00 8.41
C GLY A 35 1.37 15.07 7.32
N ARG A 36 1.62 14.66 6.07
CA ARG A 36 1.55 15.57 4.90
C ARG A 36 0.17 16.19 4.68
N ALA A 37 -0.87 15.52 5.21
CA ALA A 37 -2.22 16.02 5.33
C ALA A 37 -2.76 15.63 6.72
N ALA A 38 -3.97 16.06 7.04
CA ALA A 38 -4.70 15.61 8.22
C ALA A 38 -6.06 15.07 7.81
N SER A 39 -6.49 13.95 8.40
CA SER A 39 -7.81 13.39 8.17
C SER A 39 -8.36 12.72 9.42
N GLU A 40 -9.63 12.93 9.69
CA GLU A 40 -10.38 12.21 10.71
C GLU A 40 -11.54 11.45 10.05
N LEU A 41 -11.74 10.23 10.50
CA LEU A 41 -12.82 9.37 10.04
C LEU A 41 -13.58 8.81 11.23
N GLY A 42 -14.85 9.19 11.33
CA GLY A 42 -15.72 8.87 12.45
C GLY A 42 -16.06 7.38 12.62
N PRO A 43 -16.85 7.03 13.64
CA PRO A 43 -17.15 5.66 14.00
C PRO A 43 -17.77 4.86 12.86
N GLY A 44 -17.18 3.72 12.52
CA GLY A 44 -17.66 2.83 11.46
C GLY A 44 -16.92 1.51 11.46
N ASP A 45 -17.49 0.51 10.78
CA ASP A 45 -16.88 -0.82 10.68
C ASP A 45 -15.81 -0.82 9.59
N ARG A 46 -14.60 -1.24 9.93
CA ARG A 46 -13.46 -1.20 9.01
C ARG A 46 -12.63 -2.45 9.13
N HIS A 47 -12.03 -2.82 8.01
CA HIS A 47 -10.94 -3.78 7.96
C HIS A 47 -9.61 -3.05 8.05
N VAL A 48 -8.73 -3.47 8.95
CA VAL A 48 -7.37 -2.97 9.09
C VAL A 48 -6.40 -4.12 8.85
N MET A 49 -5.42 -3.88 7.99
CA MET A 49 -4.35 -4.81 7.68
C MET A 49 -3.01 -4.18 8.04
N LEU A 50 -2.19 -4.90 8.80
CA LEU A 50 -0.79 -4.55 9.04
C LEU A 50 0.08 -5.61 8.37
N LYS A 51 0.99 -5.18 7.52
CA LYS A 51 1.87 -6.07 6.77
C LYS A 51 3.24 -6.19 7.44
N PRO A 52 3.95 -7.31 7.24
CA PRO A 52 5.32 -7.49 7.76
C PRO A 52 6.32 -6.43 7.28
N ASP A 53 6.07 -5.82 6.11
CA ASP A 53 6.89 -4.75 5.56
C ASP A 53 6.62 -3.38 6.20
N GLY A 54 5.72 -3.28 7.19
CA GLY A 54 5.35 -2.06 7.89
C GLY A 54 4.24 -1.25 7.22
N ALA A 55 3.62 -1.75 6.14
CA ALA A 55 2.47 -1.06 5.55
C ALA A 55 1.19 -1.29 6.37
N ALA A 56 0.44 -0.22 6.62
CA ALA A 56 -0.89 -0.27 7.24
C ALA A 56 -1.97 0.14 6.24
N LEU A 57 -3.06 -0.62 6.14
CA LEU A 57 -4.16 -0.36 5.21
C LEU A 57 -5.49 -0.38 5.96
N VAL A 58 -6.30 0.66 5.80
CA VAL A 58 -7.65 0.76 6.36
C VAL A 58 -8.67 0.79 5.22
N HIS A 59 -9.60 -0.16 5.21
CA HIS A 59 -10.64 -0.29 4.19
C HIS A 59 -12.05 -0.15 4.76
N THR A 60 -12.94 0.39 3.92
CA THR A 60 -14.39 0.35 4.10
C THR A 60 -15.01 -0.70 3.16
N ASP A 61 -16.32 -0.65 2.95
CA ASP A 61 -17.12 -1.59 2.16
C ASP A 61 -17.00 -1.43 0.63
N GLU A 62 -16.46 -0.31 0.16
CA GLU A 62 -16.35 0.00 -1.27
C GLU A 62 -14.93 0.42 -1.68
N GLY A 63 -14.62 0.22 -2.96
CA GLY A 63 -13.38 0.68 -3.59
C GLY A 63 -12.20 -0.28 -3.41
N GLN A 64 -11.28 -0.22 -4.39
CA GLN A 64 -10.05 -1.01 -4.36
C GLN A 64 -8.99 -0.42 -3.42
N LYS A 65 -8.97 0.90 -3.25
CA LYS A 65 -7.94 1.60 -2.50
C LYS A 65 -8.33 1.73 -1.02
N PRO A 66 -7.37 1.64 -0.08
CA PRO A 66 -7.65 1.95 1.32
C PRO A 66 -8.08 3.41 1.47
N VAL A 67 -8.97 3.68 2.43
CA VAL A 67 -9.41 5.03 2.78
C VAL A 67 -8.36 5.81 3.58
N ASN A 68 -7.53 5.09 4.36
CA ASN A 68 -6.33 5.61 5.03
C ASN A 68 -5.25 4.52 5.00
N TRP A 69 -3.99 4.92 4.88
CA TRP A 69 -2.88 3.98 4.80
C TRP A 69 -1.56 4.62 5.21
N GLN A 70 -0.59 3.76 5.55
CA GLN A 70 0.82 4.09 5.69
C GLN A 70 1.64 3.21 4.74
N PRO A 71 2.71 3.73 4.10
CA PRO A 71 3.58 2.96 3.21
C PRO A 71 4.38 1.88 3.97
N PRO A 72 5.06 0.97 3.26
CA PRO A 72 6.09 0.13 3.86
C PRO A 72 7.15 0.93 4.64
N GLY A 73 7.75 0.30 5.64
CA GLY A 73 8.80 0.86 6.49
C GLY A 73 8.31 1.64 7.70
N CYS A 74 7.02 1.57 8.04
CA CYS A 74 6.47 2.17 9.26
C CYS A 74 6.56 1.21 10.44
N GLU A 75 6.68 1.77 11.63
CA GLU A 75 6.63 1.01 12.89
C GLU A 75 5.18 0.93 13.37
N HIS A 76 4.80 -0.22 13.91
CA HIS A 76 3.46 -0.46 14.45
C HIS A 76 3.52 -0.71 15.95
N ASP A 77 2.62 -0.08 16.70
CA ASP A 77 2.36 -0.37 18.10
C ASP A 77 0.89 -0.72 18.29
N CYS A 78 0.62 -1.58 19.27
CA CYS A 78 -0.74 -1.93 19.61
C CYS A 78 -0.91 -2.15 21.11
N HIS A 79 -1.91 -1.50 21.69
CA HIS A 79 -2.22 -1.59 23.10
C HIS A 79 -3.72 -1.47 23.36
N ALA A 80 -4.13 -1.88 24.56
CA ALA A 80 -5.50 -1.70 25.03
C ALA A 80 -5.57 -0.50 25.98
N GLU A 81 -6.51 0.40 25.75
CA GLU A 81 -6.76 1.59 26.58
C GLU A 81 -8.27 1.76 26.77
N ASP A 82 -8.74 1.87 28.01
CA ASP A 82 -10.16 2.03 28.35
C ASP A 82 -11.11 1.03 27.65
N GLY A 83 -10.68 -0.23 27.54
CA GLY A 83 -11.44 -1.29 26.87
C GLY A 83 -11.51 -1.16 25.34
N ARG A 84 -10.69 -0.30 24.74
CA ARG A 84 -10.54 -0.12 23.30
C ARG A 84 -9.18 -0.65 22.84
N LEU A 85 -9.15 -1.23 21.65
CA LEU A 85 -7.90 -1.57 20.99
C LEU A 85 -7.41 -0.33 20.24
N VAL A 86 -6.20 0.11 20.52
CA VAL A 86 -5.52 1.19 19.81
C VAL A 86 -4.41 0.57 18.96
N VAL A 87 -4.42 0.88 17.67
CA VAL A 87 -3.37 0.51 16.71
C VAL A 87 -2.75 1.80 16.20
N GLU A 88 -1.45 1.93 16.35
CA GLU A 88 -0.69 3.08 15.87
C GLU A 88 0.31 2.66 14.81
N SER A 89 0.43 3.46 13.75
CA SER A 89 1.47 3.30 12.73
C SER A 89 2.19 4.62 12.52
N HIS A 90 3.50 4.60 12.78
CA HIS A 90 4.35 5.77 12.78
C HIS A 90 5.40 5.68 11.69
N ARG A 91 5.61 6.80 11.01
CA ARG A 91 6.65 7.00 9.99
C ARG A 91 7.48 8.21 10.38
N THR A 92 8.79 8.14 10.20
CA THR A 92 9.72 9.20 10.62
C THR A 92 10.15 10.14 9.48
N THR A 93 9.99 9.75 8.21
CA THR A 93 10.41 10.60 7.07
C THR A 93 9.47 10.48 5.87
N PRO A 94 8.59 11.48 5.65
CA PRO A 94 8.22 12.53 6.61
C PRO A 94 7.57 11.94 7.87
N GLU A 95 7.50 12.75 8.92
CA GLU A 95 6.78 12.40 10.15
C GLU A 95 5.28 12.26 9.83
N GLU A 96 4.74 11.05 10.01
CA GLU A 96 3.34 10.74 9.78
C GLU A 96 2.87 9.73 10.83
N SER A 97 1.65 9.92 11.35
CA SER A 97 1.01 9.01 12.30
C SER A 97 -0.37 8.63 11.80
N LEU A 98 -0.70 7.34 11.88
CA LEU A 98 -2.02 6.79 11.64
C LEU A 98 -2.47 6.06 12.91
N VAL A 99 -3.57 6.51 13.52
CA VAL A 99 -4.11 5.91 14.73
C VAL A 99 -5.52 5.38 14.48
N VAL A 100 -5.71 4.09 14.67
CA VAL A 100 -7.01 3.42 14.61
C VAL A 100 -7.45 2.99 16.00
N ARG A 101 -8.62 3.47 16.44
CA ARG A 101 -9.18 3.15 17.76
C ARG A 101 -10.44 2.31 17.61
N PHE A 102 -10.35 1.02 17.89
CA PHE A 102 -11.50 0.11 17.86
C PHE A 102 -12.30 0.20 19.16
N SER A 103 -13.55 0.63 19.03
CA SER A 103 -14.56 0.53 20.09
C SER A 103 -15.07 -0.90 20.29
N THR A 104 -14.99 -1.74 19.25
CA THR A 104 -15.32 -3.17 19.33
C THR A 104 -14.51 -3.90 18.27
N VAL A 105 -13.83 -4.97 18.66
CA VAL A 105 -13.11 -5.86 17.73
C VAL A 105 -14.01 -7.06 17.44
N ALA A 106 -14.53 -7.14 16.23
CA ALA A 106 -15.36 -8.26 15.80
C ALA A 106 -14.51 -9.46 15.39
N HIS A 107 -13.31 -9.22 14.85
CA HIS A 107 -12.36 -10.25 14.45
C HIS A 107 -10.91 -9.75 14.56
N ALA A 108 -10.00 -10.65 14.94
CA ALA A 108 -8.56 -10.44 14.92
C ALA A 108 -7.90 -11.75 14.50
N ALA A 109 -6.95 -11.69 13.57
CA ALA A 109 -6.18 -12.86 13.16
C ALA A 109 -4.79 -12.44 12.67
N VAL A 110 -3.87 -13.40 12.71
CA VAL A 110 -2.50 -13.27 12.23
C VAL A 110 -2.22 -14.41 11.26
N PHE A 111 -1.47 -14.13 10.20
CA PHE A 111 -1.14 -15.11 9.17
C PHE A 111 0.35 -15.03 8.84
N ASP A 112 1.00 -16.18 8.88
CA ASP A 112 2.30 -16.33 8.26
C ASP A 112 2.14 -16.24 6.75
N VAL A 113 2.73 -15.21 6.16
CA VAL A 113 2.69 -14.90 4.72
C VAL A 113 4.08 -15.04 4.10
N SER A 114 4.97 -15.81 4.71
CA SER A 114 6.24 -16.19 4.10
C SER A 114 5.99 -16.99 2.83
N ASP A 115 6.02 -16.29 1.69
CA ASP A 115 5.92 -16.89 0.36
C ASP A 115 7.32 -16.94 -0.26
N PRO A 116 7.84 -18.14 -0.64
CA PRO A 116 9.12 -18.25 -1.31
C PRO A 116 9.07 -17.79 -2.78
N GLU A 117 7.89 -17.63 -3.36
CA GLU A 117 7.72 -17.25 -4.77
C GLU A 117 7.56 -15.73 -4.92
N SER A 118 8.20 -15.15 -5.94
CA SER A 118 8.02 -13.74 -6.30
C SER A 118 7.01 -13.58 -7.43
N LEU A 119 6.20 -12.53 -7.38
CA LEU A 119 5.29 -12.20 -8.47
C LEU A 119 6.06 -11.81 -9.74
N GLU A 120 5.91 -12.59 -10.81
CA GLU A 120 6.34 -12.19 -12.14
C GLU A 120 5.19 -11.45 -12.85
N VAL A 121 5.37 -10.16 -13.09
CA VAL A 121 4.43 -9.36 -13.89
C VAL A 121 4.99 -9.27 -15.30
N VAL A 122 4.22 -9.78 -16.27
CA VAL A 122 4.53 -9.70 -17.71
C VAL A 122 3.54 -8.77 -18.42
N GLY A 123 3.98 -8.11 -19.48
CA GLY A 123 3.17 -7.14 -20.22
C GLY A 123 3.16 -5.75 -19.58
N THR A 124 4.19 -5.43 -18.81
CA THR A 124 4.42 -4.11 -18.24
C THR A 124 4.74 -3.08 -19.34
N GLU A 125 4.68 -1.80 -18.98
CA GLU A 125 5.15 -0.72 -19.85
C GLU A 125 6.63 -0.88 -20.23
N ALA A 126 7.45 -1.42 -19.33
CA ALA A 126 8.83 -1.76 -19.61
C ALA A 126 8.94 -2.84 -20.69
N ASP A 127 8.09 -3.88 -20.64
CA ASP A 127 8.06 -4.94 -21.66
C ASP A 127 7.61 -4.38 -23.03
N LEU A 128 6.64 -3.45 -23.04
CA LEU A 128 6.21 -2.77 -24.26
C LEU A 128 7.32 -1.90 -24.85
N LYS A 129 8.03 -1.15 -24.00
CA LYS A 129 9.18 -0.32 -24.39
C LYS A 129 10.28 -1.18 -25.00
N GLU A 130 10.66 -2.28 -24.36
CA GLU A 130 11.66 -3.22 -24.88
C GLU A 130 11.23 -3.79 -26.25
N ARG A 131 9.95 -4.10 -26.40
CA ARG A 131 9.40 -4.59 -27.67
C ARG A 131 9.44 -3.54 -28.78
N VAL A 132 9.13 -2.28 -28.48
CA VAL A 132 9.25 -1.18 -29.46
C VAL A 132 10.71 -0.94 -29.85
N LEU A 133 11.66 -1.06 -28.92
CA LEU A 133 13.08 -0.90 -29.21
C LEU A 133 13.66 -2.05 -30.04
N SER A 134 13.19 -3.28 -29.81
CA SER A 134 13.64 -4.48 -30.53
C SER A 134 12.96 -4.65 -31.90
N GLU A 135 11.70 -4.22 -32.03
CA GLU A 135 10.93 -4.26 -33.28
C GLU A 135 10.28 -2.88 -33.60
N PRO A 136 11.05 -1.84 -33.98
CA PRO A 136 10.53 -0.49 -34.19
C PRO A 136 9.41 -0.39 -35.23
N GLY A 137 9.42 -1.29 -36.23
CA GLY A 137 8.39 -1.38 -37.26
C GLY A 137 6.98 -1.70 -36.75
N LEU A 138 6.84 -2.10 -35.47
CA LEU A 138 5.53 -2.24 -34.81
C LEU A 138 4.83 -0.91 -34.60
N VAL A 139 5.58 0.20 -34.51
CA VAL A 139 5.03 1.56 -34.40
C VAL A 139 4.58 2.03 -35.78
N GLU A 140 5.52 2.12 -36.72
CA GLU A 140 5.28 2.34 -38.14
C GLU A 140 6.50 1.94 -38.98
N ALA A 141 6.30 1.77 -40.29
CA ALA A 141 7.40 1.52 -41.21
C ALA A 141 8.34 2.74 -41.24
N GLY A 142 9.65 2.50 -41.04
CA GLY A 142 10.66 3.55 -41.07
C GLY A 142 10.98 4.20 -39.72
N PHE A 143 10.21 3.88 -38.68
CA PHE A 143 10.46 4.43 -37.35
C PHE A 143 11.83 3.97 -36.80
N THR A 144 12.63 4.93 -36.35
CA THR A 144 13.95 4.71 -35.77
C THR A 144 14.00 5.30 -34.36
N PRO A 145 14.11 4.48 -33.29
CA PRO A 145 14.29 4.96 -31.94
C PRO A 145 15.65 5.68 -31.79
N LEU A 146 15.64 6.87 -31.20
CA LEU A 146 16.82 7.71 -31.00
C LEU A 146 17.23 7.84 -29.53
N ALA A 147 16.26 7.85 -28.62
CA ALA A 147 16.51 7.96 -27.19
C ALA A 147 15.38 7.33 -26.37
N THR A 148 15.69 6.99 -25.13
CA THR A 148 14.71 6.55 -24.14
C THR A 148 14.72 7.51 -22.94
N GLU A 149 13.59 7.64 -22.23
CA GLU A 149 13.48 8.51 -21.05
C GLU A 149 13.89 9.96 -21.33
N ARG A 150 13.53 10.47 -22.52
CA ARG A 150 13.93 11.81 -22.95
C ARG A 150 13.12 12.83 -22.16
N ALA A 151 13.78 13.59 -21.28
CA ALA A 151 13.14 14.68 -20.55
C ALA A 151 12.66 15.79 -21.49
N THR A 152 11.41 16.22 -21.32
CA THR A 152 10.82 17.37 -22.01
C THR A 152 10.14 18.30 -21.01
N PRO A 153 9.78 19.54 -21.40
CA PRO A 153 9.01 20.44 -20.53
C PRO A 153 7.65 19.89 -20.09
N ALA A 154 7.09 18.90 -20.81
CA ALA A 154 5.78 18.30 -20.50
C ALA A 154 5.89 16.97 -19.72
N GLY A 155 7.11 16.49 -19.45
CA GLY A 155 7.36 15.17 -18.86
C GLY A 155 8.39 14.37 -19.64
N ALA A 156 8.75 13.19 -19.13
CA ALA A 156 9.64 12.28 -19.84
C ALA A 156 8.88 11.57 -20.98
N VAL A 157 9.58 11.34 -22.10
CA VAL A 157 9.10 10.51 -23.21
C VAL A 157 9.84 9.18 -23.16
N ASP A 158 9.11 8.07 -23.06
CA ASP A 158 9.69 6.74 -22.84
C ASP A 158 10.55 6.27 -24.01
N VAL A 159 10.06 6.46 -25.24
CA VAL A 159 10.78 6.20 -26.49
C VAL A 159 10.60 7.41 -27.41
N TYR A 160 11.71 8.05 -27.74
CA TYR A 160 11.78 9.15 -28.70
C TYR A 160 12.48 8.64 -29.95
N GLY A 161 11.91 8.91 -31.12
CA GLY A 161 12.45 8.44 -32.38
C GLY A 161 12.18 9.39 -33.53
N GLU A 162 12.58 8.97 -34.72
CA GLU A 162 12.40 9.68 -35.97
C GLU A 162 11.71 8.77 -36.98
N ASP A 163 10.87 9.33 -37.84
CA ASP A 163 10.25 8.61 -38.95
C ASP A 163 11.02 8.74 -40.27
N ASP A 164 10.61 8.02 -41.31
CA ASP A 164 11.25 8.05 -42.65
C ASP A 164 11.22 9.44 -43.33
N ALA A 165 10.41 10.38 -42.82
CA ALA A 165 10.35 11.76 -43.30
C ALA A 165 11.23 12.72 -42.48
N GLY A 166 11.99 12.22 -41.50
CA GLY A 166 12.86 13.00 -40.63
C GLY A 166 12.11 13.81 -39.56
N ARG A 167 10.88 13.41 -39.20
CA ARG A 167 10.08 14.05 -38.15
C ARG A 167 10.29 13.34 -36.83
N THR A 168 10.28 14.09 -35.72
CA THR A 168 10.50 13.60 -34.36
C THR A 168 9.49 14.14 -33.36
#